data_AF-A0A9E2G900-F1
#
_entry.id   AF-A0A9E2G900-F1
#
_cell.length_a   1.000
_cell.length_b   1.000
_cell.length_c   1.000
_cell.angle_alpha   90.00
_cell.angle_beta   90.00
_cell.angle_gamma   90.00
#
_symmetry.space_group_name_H-M   'P 1'
#
loop_
_entity.id
_entity.type
_entity.pdbx_description
1 polymer ?
#
loop_
_entity_poly.entity_id
_entity_poly.type
_entity_poly.pdbx_seq_one_letter_code
_entity_poly.pdbx_strand_id
1 'polypeptide(L)'
;MPKIIPIRELKNTASISKYVEETNEPVFITKNGYGSMVIMSIAVYEKEIAKKQMIEFINESLSDIDNPDQKVDGALFINEMKTKYGK
;
A
#
# COMPACT_ATOMS: atom_id res chain seq x y z
N MET A 1 -19.05 -5.71 -4.79
CA MET A 1 -18.63 -6.11 -6.16
C MET A 1 -18.05 -4.87 -6.81
N PRO A 2 -16.87 -4.90 -7.45
CA PRO A 2 -16.22 -3.69 -7.94
C PRO A 2 -17.11 -2.97 -8.95
N LYS A 3 -17.30 -1.65 -8.77
CA LYS A 3 -18.06 -0.84 -9.71
C LYS A 3 -17.20 -0.55 -10.93
N ILE A 4 -17.65 -0.98 -12.10
CA ILE A 4 -16.92 -0.82 -13.37
C ILE A 4 -17.74 0.06 -14.31
N ILE A 5 -17.18 1.16 -14.78
CA ILE A 5 -17.85 2.10 -15.68
C ILE A 5 -16.97 2.44 -16.89
N PRO A 6 -17.56 2.75 -18.06
CA PRO A 6 -16.79 3.19 -19.23
C PRO A 6 -16.26 4.63 -19.03
N ILE A 7 -15.14 4.96 -19.66
CA ILE A 7 -14.47 6.27 -19.54
C ILE A 7 -15.37 7.47 -19.88
N ARG A 8 -16.41 7.27 -20.70
CA ARG A 8 -17.40 8.30 -21.03
C ARG A 8 -18.22 8.75 -19.83
N GLU A 9 -18.34 7.93 -18.79
CA GLU A 9 -19.09 8.25 -17.57
C GLU A 9 -18.32 9.13 -16.59
N LEU A 10 -17.03 9.39 -16.85
CA LEU A 10 -16.25 10.39 -16.11
C LEU A 10 -16.81 11.81 -16.22
N LYS A 11 -17.78 12.06 -17.11
CA LYS A 11 -18.50 13.33 -17.18
C LYS A 11 -19.28 13.65 -15.89
N ASN A 12 -19.63 12.64 -15.09
CA ASN A 12 -20.33 12.80 -13.82
C ASN A 12 -19.40 12.51 -12.63
N THR A 13 -18.33 13.31 -12.51
CA THR A 13 -17.32 13.15 -11.45
C THR A 13 -17.92 13.31 -10.05
N ALA A 14 -18.94 14.16 -9.86
CA ALA A 14 -19.58 14.38 -8.56
C ALA A 14 -20.20 13.09 -7.99
N SER A 15 -20.92 12.33 -8.82
CA SER A 15 -21.52 11.05 -8.37
C SER A 15 -20.47 9.99 -8.10
N ILE A 16 -19.36 10.01 -8.85
CA ILE A 16 -18.23 9.11 -8.64
C ILE A 16 -17.52 9.45 -7.32
N SER A 17 -17.23 10.74 -7.07
CA SER A 17 -16.59 11.21 -5.83
C SER A 17 -17.43 10.82 -4.61
N LYS A 18 -18.73 11.11 -4.66
CA LYS A 18 -19.66 10.74 -3.58
C LYS A 18 -19.64 9.23 -3.30
N TYR A 19 -19.68 8.42 -4.35
CA TYR A 19 -19.61 6.95 -4.19
C TYR A 19 -18.32 6.51 -3.51
N VAL A 20 -17.16 6.97 -3.98
CA VAL A 20 -15.86 6.51 -3.42
C VAL A 20 -15.65 6.99 -1.99
N GLU A 21 -16.19 8.16 -1.62
CA GLU A 21 -16.13 8.70 -0.26
C GLU A 21 -17.06 7.93 0.70
N GLU A 22 -18.31 7.67 0.29
CA GLU A 22 -19.30 7.00 1.15
C GLU A 22 -19.00 5.51 1.35
N THR A 23 -18.48 4.85 0.31
CA THR A 23 -18.28 3.39 0.32
C THR A 23 -16.85 2.98 0.67
N ASN A 24 -15.87 3.88 0.50
CA ASN A 24 -14.45 3.54 0.48
C ASN A 24 -14.09 2.44 -0.53
N GLU A 25 -14.94 2.22 -1.54
CA GLU A 25 -14.68 1.24 -2.61
C GLU A 25 -14.15 1.93 -3.87
N PRO A 26 -13.17 1.31 -4.56
CA PRO A 26 -12.67 1.83 -5.83
C PRO A 26 -13.69 1.66 -6.97
N VAL A 27 -13.67 2.60 -7.91
CA VAL A 27 -14.39 2.52 -9.19
C VAL A 27 -13.38 2.27 -10.31
N PHE A 28 -13.59 1.19 -11.06
CA PHE A 28 -12.75 0.81 -12.19
C PHE A 28 -13.29 1.42 -13.47
N ILE A 29 -12.40 2.02 -14.26
CA ILE A 29 -12.74 2.67 -15.52
C ILE A 29 -12.25 1.85 -16.70
N THR A 30 -13.13 1.61 -17.67
CA THR A 30 -12.79 0.90 -18.91
C THR A 30 -12.76 1.81 -20.13
N LYS A 31 -11.88 1.52 -21.08
CA LYS A 31 -11.83 2.15 -22.40
C LYS A 31 -11.79 1.04 -23.46
N ASN A 32 -12.77 1.02 -24.35
CA ASN A 32 -12.92 -0.02 -25.39
C ASN A 32 -12.93 -1.46 -24.83
N GLY A 33 -13.53 -1.67 -23.66
CA GLY A 33 -13.61 -2.97 -22.99
C GLY A 33 -12.40 -3.34 -22.13
N TYR A 34 -11.32 -2.55 -22.16
CA TYR A 34 -10.11 -2.80 -21.37
C TYR A 34 -10.03 -1.89 -20.15
N GLY A 35 -9.48 -2.39 -19.05
CA GLY A 35 -9.19 -1.58 -17.86
C GLY A 35 -8.22 -0.44 -18.20
N SER A 36 -8.53 0.77 -17.77
CA SER A 36 -7.75 1.98 -18.08
C SER A 36 -7.23 2.70 -16.84
N MET A 37 -8.06 2.81 -15.80
CA MET A 37 -7.71 3.50 -14.54
C MET A 37 -8.64 3.09 -13.41
N VAL A 38 -8.29 3.46 -12.18
CA VAL A 38 -9.10 3.26 -10.98
C VAL A 38 -9.23 4.60 -10.25
N ILE A 39 -10.43 4.92 -9.77
CA ILE A 39 -10.71 6.09 -8.92
C ILE A 39 -11.05 5.60 -7.53
N MET A 40 -10.42 6.18 -6.50
CA MET A 40 -10.67 5.91 -5.08
C MET A 40 -10.44 7.18 -4.26
N SER A 41 -10.86 7.20 -3.00
CA SER A 41 -10.55 8.32 -2.10
C SER A 41 -9.06 8.35 -1.76
N ILE A 42 -8.53 9.54 -1.48
CA ILE A 42 -7.12 9.73 -1.11
C ILE A 42 -6.77 8.89 0.12
N ALA A 43 -7.63 8.91 1.15
CA ALA A 43 -7.41 8.16 2.39
C ALA A 43 -7.31 6.63 2.15
N VAL A 44 -8.16 6.08 1.27
CA VAL A 44 -8.08 4.66 0.91
C VAL A 44 -6.81 4.36 0.12
N TYR A 45 -6.45 5.22 -0.84
CA TYR A 45 -5.21 5.07 -1.60
C TYR A 45 -3.98 5.05 -0.68
N GLU A 46 -3.84 6.03 0.20
CA GLU A 46 -2.71 6.13 1.14
C GLU A 46 -2.65 4.92 2.07
N LYS A 47 -3.81 4.48 2.59
CA LYS A 47 -3.90 3.30 3.45
C LYS A 47 -3.43 2.02 2.74
N GLU A 48 -3.86 1.79 1.50
CA GLU A 48 -3.46 0.60 0.75
C GLU A 48 -1.96 0.63 0.37
N ILE A 49 -1.41 1.81 0.06
CA ILE A 49 0.04 1.98 -0.14
C ILE A 49 0.81 1.67 1.15
N ALA A 50 0.40 2.23 2.28
CA ALA A 50 1.04 1.98 3.57
C ALA A 50 0.96 0.49 3.96
N LYS A 51 -0.19 -0.14 3.74
CA LYS A 51 -0.38 -1.58 3.97
C LYS A 51 0.55 -2.42 3.09
N LYS A 52 0.70 -2.06 1.81
CA LYS A 52 1.63 -2.76 0.90
C LYS A 52 3.07 -2.66 1.41
N GLN A 53 3.53 -1.47 1.77
CA GLN A 53 4.86 -1.24 2.32
C GLN A 53 5.09 -2.06 3.60
N MET A 54 4.11 -2.07 4.50
CA MET A 54 4.17 -2.88 5.72
C MET A 54 4.33 -4.38 5.43
N ILE A 55 3.60 -4.90 4.44
CA ILE A 55 3.71 -6.31 4.02
C ILE A 55 5.11 -6.60 3.45
N GLU A 56 5.66 -5.70 2.64
CA GLU A 56 7.03 -5.84 2.11
C GLU A 56 8.05 -5.92 3.25
N PHE A 57 8.00 -5.01 4.22
CA PHE A 57 8.89 -5.05 5.39
C PHE A 57 8.75 -6.34 6.22
N ILE A 58 7.53 -6.82 6.42
CA ILE A 58 7.29 -8.08 7.15
C ILE A 58 7.91 -9.25 6.39
N ASN A 59 7.71 -9.32 5.07
CA ASN A 59 8.25 -10.40 4.26
C ASN A 59 9.78 -10.39 4.23
N GLU A 60 10.40 -9.21 4.15
CA GLU A 60 11.86 -9.05 4.28
C GLU A 60 12.34 -9.54 5.65
N SER A 61 11.69 -9.10 6.73
CA SER A 61 12.05 -9.52 8.10
C SER A 61 11.91 -11.04 8.32
N LEU A 62 10.89 -11.66 7.72
CA LEU A 62 10.71 -13.12 7.77
C LEU A 62 11.82 -13.84 7.00
N SER A 63 12.23 -13.32 5.84
CA SER A 63 13.38 -13.83 5.10
C SER A 63 14.68 -13.73 5.91
N ASP A 64 14.91 -12.63 6.61
CA ASP A 64 16.08 -12.45 7.47
C ASP A 64 16.07 -13.45 8.65
N ILE A 65 14.90 -13.79 9.18
CA ILE A 65 14.76 -14.83 10.21
C ILE A 65 15.13 -16.21 9.66
N ASP A 66 14.86 -16.49 8.40
CA ASP A 66 15.21 -17.79 7.80
C ASP A 66 16.69 -17.90 7.42
N ASN A 67 17.43 -16.77 7.39
CA ASN A 67 18.87 -16.72 7.10
C ASN A 67 19.71 -16.63 8.39
N PRO A 68 20.40 -17.71 8.81
CA PRO A 68 21.19 -17.70 10.04
C PRO A 68 22.31 -16.66 10.05
N ASP A 69 22.90 -16.37 8.88
CA ASP A 69 24.05 -15.46 8.73
C ASP A 69 23.68 -13.97 8.88
N GLN A 70 22.39 -13.64 8.84
CA GLN A 70 21.90 -12.26 9.02
C GLN A 70 21.47 -11.96 10.46
N LYS A 71 21.50 -12.96 11.35
CA LYS A 71 21.13 -12.78 12.76
C LYS A 71 22.35 -12.30 13.54
N VAL A 72 22.17 -11.22 14.28
CA VAL A 72 23.14 -10.73 15.26
C VAL A 72 22.63 -10.95 16.66
N ASP A 73 23.53 -11.29 17.59
CA ASP A 73 23.18 -11.33 19.01
C ASP A 73 22.74 -9.93 19.47
N GLY A 74 21.60 -9.87 20.16
CA GLY A 74 20.98 -8.60 20.53
C GLY A 74 21.84 -7.76 21.49
N ALA A 75 22.60 -8.40 22.39
CA ALA A 75 23.50 -7.68 23.30
C ALA A 75 24.70 -7.10 22.55
N LEU A 76 25.27 -7.85 21.60
CA LEU A 76 26.34 -7.37 20.72
C LEU A 76 25.87 -6.19 19.88
N PHE A 77 24.72 -6.30 19.22
CA PHE A 77 24.16 -5.21 18.40
C PHE A 77 23.94 -3.92 19.21
N ILE A 78 23.36 -4.01 20.41
CA ILE A 78 23.15 -2.84 21.27
C ILE A 78 24.49 -2.21 21.68
N ASN A 79 25.50 -3.03 21.97
CA ASN A 79 26.82 -2.53 22.33
C ASN A 79 27.47 -1.80 21.13
N GLU A 80 27.41 -2.38 19.93
CA GLU A 80 27.91 -1.74 18.70
C GLU A 80 27.21 -0.39 18.42
N MET A 81 25.88 -0.34 18.53
CA MET A 81 25.13 0.90 18.35
C MET A 81 25.52 1.97 19.38
N LYS A 82 25.72 1.58 20.64
CA LYS A 82 26.22 2.48 21.69
C LYS A 82 27.63 2.97 21.40
N THR A 83 28.54 2.11 20.94
CA THR A 83 29.90 2.54 20.57
C THR A 83 29.90 3.47 19.36
N LYS A 84 29.01 3.25 18.39
CA LYS A 84 28.99 4.02 17.13
C LYS A 84 28.29 5.37 17.27
N TYR A 85 27.23 5.45 18.08
CA TYR A 85 26.37 6.63 18.16
C TYR A 85 26.20 7.20 19.58
N GLY A 86 26.55 6.43 20.60
CA GLY A 86 26.66 6.92 21.97
C GLY A 86 27.96 7.72 22.10
N LYS A 87 27.83 9.03 22.29
CA LYS A 87 28.97 9.86 22.71
C LYS A 87 29.49 9.43 24.07
#